data_AF-A0A5J5BDC0-F1
#
_entry.id   AF-A0A5J5BDC0-F1
#
_cell.length_a   1.000
_cell.length_b   1.000
_cell.length_c   1.000
_cell.angle_alpha   90.00
_cell.angle_beta   90.00
_cell.angle_gamma   90.00
#
_symmetry.space_group_name_H-M   'P 1'
#
loop_
_entity.id
_entity.type
_entity.pdbx_description
1 polymer ?
#
loop_
_entity_poly.entity_id
_entity_poly.type
_entity_poly.pdbx_seq_one_letter_code
_entity_poly.pdbx_strand_id
1 'polypeptide(L)'
;MEIVWQTPGNPPERHDYIFRHGIRYVRPYYFEFISHVKNRWAGKTIVDLFTEEFRGRPYDYYVSAVKSGRIQVDGQIVHVSYILQPSQKISHFLHRHEPPVMAWDVSILQKEPDVLTVCKPASVLVHPCGQYRKNTVVGILQAEHGLAPLFRIQLIFGCSDHHHCISFGLRTSYFGKKCLLRLIFLGNSTLHQ
;
A
#
# COMPACT_ATOMS: atom_id res chain seq x y z
N MET A 1 25.64 -10.10 -0.75
CA MET A 1 24.34 -9.92 -1.43
C MET A 1 24.02 -8.44 -1.38
N GLU A 2 23.76 -7.83 -2.53
CA GLU A 2 23.35 -6.43 -2.61
C GLU A 2 21.87 -6.29 -2.21
N ILE A 3 21.56 -5.33 -1.34
CA ILE A 3 20.17 -5.07 -0.91
C ILE A 3 19.46 -4.31 -2.03
N VAL A 4 18.39 -4.89 -2.57
CA VAL A 4 17.53 -4.23 -3.55
C VAL A 4 16.34 -3.57 -2.85
N TRP A 5 16.35 -2.24 -2.77
CA TRP A 5 15.24 -1.46 -2.21
C TRP A 5 14.11 -1.32 -3.23
N GLN A 6 12.93 -1.82 -2.86
CA GLN A 6 11.72 -1.66 -3.65
C GLN A 6 10.99 -0.36 -3.27
N THR A 7 10.31 0.25 -4.22
CA THR A 7 9.42 1.41 -4.09
C THR A 7 8.03 1.04 -4.61
N PRO A 8 7.00 1.90 -4.47
CA PRO A 8 5.71 1.66 -5.12
C PRO A 8 5.80 1.46 -6.64
N GLY A 9 6.87 1.95 -7.29
CA GLY A 9 7.10 1.77 -8.72
C GLY A 9 7.55 0.36 -9.12
N ASN A 10 8.01 -0.47 -8.17
CA ASN A 10 8.34 -1.86 -8.45
C ASN A 10 7.05 -2.70 -8.42
N PRO A 11 6.62 -3.28 -9.56
CA PRO A 11 5.42 -4.11 -9.57
C PRO A 11 5.65 -5.42 -8.80
N PRO A 12 4.61 -6.00 -8.17
CA PRO A 12 4.69 -7.37 -7.68
C PRO A 12 4.84 -8.35 -8.84
N GLU A 13 5.62 -9.40 -8.64
CA GLU A 13 5.88 -10.44 -9.64
C GLU A 13 5.46 -11.82 -9.13
N ARG A 14 5.22 -12.78 -10.05
CA ARG A 14 4.82 -14.14 -9.66
C ARG A 14 5.82 -14.79 -8.70
N HIS A 15 7.10 -14.51 -8.91
CA HIS A 15 8.18 -15.05 -8.09
C HIS A 15 8.26 -14.41 -6.70
N ASP A 16 7.45 -13.39 -6.38
CA ASP A 16 7.35 -12.88 -5.02
C ASP A 16 6.56 -13.81 -4.09
N TYR A 17 5.69 -14.65 -4.65
CA TYR A 17 4.78 -15.47 -3.86
C TYR A 17 5.33 -16.87 -3.57
N ILE A 18 5.05 -17.36 -2.37
CA ILE A 18 5.32 -18.73 -1.94
C ILE A 18 4.01 -19.36 -1.50
N PHE A 19 3.70 -20.54 -2.02
CA PHE A 19 2.47 -21.27 -1.69
C PHE A 19 2.81 -22.50 -0.85
N ARG A 20 2.17 -22.64 0.32
CA ARG A 20 2.34 -23.82 1.21
C ARG A 20 1.02 -24.14 1.90
N HIS A 21 0.59 -25.40 1.83
CA HIS A 21 -0.63 -25.89 2.51
C HIS A 21 -1.88 -25.01 2.28
N GLY A 22 -2.11 -24.54 1.05
CA GLY A 22 -3.25 -23.67 0.74
C GLY A 22 -3.13 -22.21 1.24
N ILE A 23 -1.94 -21.78 1.65
CA ILE A 23 -1.65 -20.42 2.11
C ILE A 23 -0.65 -19.75 1.16
N ARG A 24 -0.92 -18.49 0.80
CA ARG A 24 -0.07 -17.60 0.00
C ARG A 24 0.74 -16.69 0.93
N TYR A 25 2.05 -16.83 0.88
CA TYR A 25 3.03 -15.98 1.53
C TYR A 25 3.71 -15.08 0.50
N VAL A 26 4.24 -13.95 0.97
CA VAL A 26 5.09 -13.06 0.18
C VAL A 26 6.52 -13.18 0.70
N ARG A 27 7.48 -13.36 -0.20
CA ARG A 27 8.91 -13.31 0.12
C ARG A 27 9.22 -11.98 0.79
N PRO A 28 9.87 -11.97 1.96
CA PRO A 28 10.26 -10.72 2.62
C PRO A 28 11.09 -9.84 1.68
N TYR A 29 10.85 -8.53 1.73
CA TYR A 29 11.49 -7.60 0.81
C TYR A 29 11.88 -6.29 1.51
N TYR A 30 12.93 -5.66 1.01
CA TYR A 30 13.34 -4.32 1.44
C TYR A 30 12.52 -3.28 0.71
N PHE A 31 12.01 -2.29 1.44
CA PHE A 31 11.08 -1.30 0.92
C PHE A 31 11.41 0.11 1.41
N GLU A 32 11.36 1.07 0.50
CA GLU A 32 11.48 2.49 0.76
C GLU A 32 10.11 3.15 0.72
N PHE A 33 9.66 3.68 1.86
CA PHE A 33 8.54 4.60 1.91
C PHE A 33 9.04 6.01 1.63
N ILE A 34 8.51 6.62 0.57
CA ILE A 34 8.83 7.98 0.18
C ILE A 34 7.62 8.87 0.45
N SER A 35 7.84 9.99 1.12
CA SER A 35 6.83 11.04 1.28
C SER A 35 7.47 12.40 1.16
N HIS A 36 6.71 13.39 0.69
CA HIS A 36 7.15 14.78 0.71
C HIS A 36 6.57 15.49 1.92
N VAL A 37 7.35 16.36 2.54
CA VAL A 37 6.91 17.15 3.69
C VAL A 37 5.71 18.00 3.31
N LYS A 38 4.58 17.74 3.99
CA LYS A 38 3.35 18.52 3.85
C LYS A 38 3.42 19.76 4.73
N ASN A 39 2.71 20.82 4.37
CA ASN A 39 2.68 22.06 5.17
C ASN A 39 2.34 21.83 6.65
N ARG A 40 1.42 20.89 6.96
CA ARG A 40 1.05 20.53 8.34
C ARG A 40 2.17 19.82 9.15
N TRP A 41 3.24 19.40 8.49
CA TRP A 41 4.39 18.75 9.10
C TRP A 41 5.57 19.70 9.28
N ALA A 42 5.54 20.87 8.62
CA ALA A 42 6.58 21.88 8.77
C ALA A 42 6.68 22.33 10.23
N GLY A 43 7.90 22.55 10.71
CA GLY A 43 8.15 22.96 12.08
C GLY A 43 8.14 21.83 13.13
N LYS A 44 7.78 20.60 12.75
CA LYS A 44 7.92 19.43 13.63
C LYS A 44 9.30 18.79 13.46
N THR A 45 9.77 18.13 14.52
CA THR A 45 10.96 17.28 14.39
C THR A 45 10.63 16.03 13.58
N ILE A 46 11.65 15.43 12.95
CA ILE A 46 11.50 14.18 12.21
C ILE A 46 10.90 13.07 13.10
N VAL A 47 11.31 12.95 14.36
CA VAL A 47 10.82 11.90 15.26
C VAL A 47 9.39 12.16 15.71
N ASP A 48 9.04 13.40 16.03
CA ASP A 48 7.67 13.77 16.44
C ASP A 48 6.69 13.57 15.30
N LEU A 49 7.06 13.97 14.07
CA LEU A 49 6.27 13.67 12.87
C LEU A 49 5.93 12.19 12.80
N PHE A 50 6.95 11.34 12.90
CA PHE A 50 6.75 9.89 12.76
C PHE A 50 5.90 9.31 13.87
N THR A 51 6.10 9.76 15.11
CA THR A 51 5.37 9.27 16.28
C THR A 51 3.89 9.66 16.24
N GLU A 52 3.58 10.87 15.80
CA GLU A 52 2.20 11.38 15.77
C GLU A 52 1.37 10.83 14.60
N GLU A 53 1.93 10.83 13.39
CA GLU A 53 1.23 10.40 12.18
C GLU A 53 1.23 8.88 12.02
N PHE A 54 2.31 8.21 12.44
CA PHE A 54 2.48 6.77 12.24
C PHE A 54 2.57 6.05 13.59
N ARG A 55 1.44 5.98 14.31
CA ARG A 55 1.33 5.34 15.64
C ARG A 55 1.56 3.82 15.69
N GLY A 56 2.13 3.24 14.64
CA GLY A 56 2.38 1.80 14.53
C GLY A 56 3.64 1.34 15.29
N ARG A 57 4.49 2.24 15.76
CA ARG A 57 5.74 1.93 16.48
C ARG A 57 6.01 2.95 17.58
N PRO A 58 6.73 2.58 18.66
CA PRO A 58 7.05 3.50 19.74
C PRO A 58 8.06 4.57 19.32
N TYR A 59 8.13 5.67 20.09
CA TYR A 59 9.06 6.78 19.85
C TYR A 59 10.52 6.33 19.68
N ASP A 60 11.00 5.46 20.57
CA ASP A 60 12.39 4.97 20.55
C ASP A 60 12.77 4.22 19.27
N TYR A 61 11.80 3.58 18.62
CA TYR A 61 12.02 2.96 17.32
C TYR A 61 12.41 4.02 16.28
N TYR A 62 11.74 5.18 16.29
CA TYR A 62 11.99 6.25 15.33
C TYR A 62 13.31 6.97 15.62
N VAL A 63 13.65 7.17 16.90
CA VAL A 63 14.98 7.66 17.31
C VAL A 63 16.08 6.74 16.76
N SER A 64 15.95 5.43 16.97
CA SER A 64 16.89 4.43 16.45
C SER A 64 16.95 4.44 14.92
N ALA A 65 15.80 4.54 14.24
CA ALA A 65 15.73 4.55 12.79
C ALA A 65 16.40 5.78 12.16
N VAL A 66 16.26 6.96 12.76
CA VAL A 66 16.98 8.17 12.33
C VAL A 66 18.48 8.01 12.54
N LYS A 67 18.90 7.59 13.75
CA LYS A 67 20.33 7.39 14.08
C LYS A 67 21.01 6.35 13.19
N SER A 68 20.29 5.29 12.80
CA SER A 68 20.81 4.24 11.92
C SER A 68 20.70 4.57 10.43
N GLY A 69 20.27 5.77 10.05
CA GLY A 69 20.08 6.18 8.66
C GLY A 69 18.94 5.47 7.93
N ARG A 70 18.03 4.79 8.64
CA ARG A 70 16.82 4.19 8.06
C ARG A 70 15.71 5.20 7.83
N ILE A 71 15.79 6.38 8.45
CA ILE A 71 14.98 7.54 8.11
C ILE A 71 15.92 8.64 7.65
N GLN A 72 15.69 9.15 6.46
CA GLN A 72 16.52 10.16 5.80
C GLN A 72 15.67 11.30 5.29
N VAL A 73 16.26 12.49 5.23
CA VAL A 73 15.66 13.68 4.61
C VAL A 73 16.54 14.11 3.46
N ASP A 74 15.97 14.24 2.26
CA ASP A 74 16.68 14.54 1.00
C ASP A 74 17.89 13.61 0.74
N GLY A 75 17.78 12.35 1.18
CA GLY A 75 18.85 11.35 1.06
C GLY A 75 20.01 11.51 2.06
N GLN A 76 19.89 12.42 3.01
CA GLN A 76 20.88 12.68 4.07
C GLN A 76 20.42 12.08 5.40
N ILE A 77 21.38 11.57 6.18
CA ILE A 77 21.14 11.22 7.59
C ILE A 77 21.08 12.52 8.38
N VAL A 78 19.98 12.73 9.11
CA VAL A 78 19.76 13.95 9.90
C VAL A 78 19.81 13.66 11.39
N HIS A 79 19.94 14.71 12.20
CA HIS A 79 19.82 14.59 13.65
C HIS A 79 18.36 14.30 14.08
N VAL A 80 18.17 13.64 15.21
CA VAL A 80 16.83 13.30 15.74
C VAL A 80 15.93 14.52 15.99
N SER A 81 16.55 15.67 16.28
CA SER A 81 15.86 16.95 16.47
C SER A 81 15.74 17.78 15.19
N TYR A 82 16.02 17.20 14.02
CA TYR A 82 15.95 17.91 12.74
C TYR A 82 14.51 18.39 12.47
N ILE A 83 14.36 19.68 12.21
CA ILE A 83 13.08 20.32 11.91
C ILE A 83 12.83 20.27 10.41
N LEU A 84 11.71 19.66 10.04
CA LEU A 84 11.32 19.46 8.66
C LEU A 84 10.90 20.78 7.98
N GLN A 85 11.39 20.97 6.75
CA GLN A 85 11.03 22.06 5.87
C GLN A 85 10.03 21.60 4.79
N PRO A 86 9.14 22.48 4.32
CA PRO A 86 8.21 22.16 3.23
C PRO A 86 8.93 21.58 2.00
N SER A 87 8.25 20.66 1.31
CA SER A 87 8.70 20.05 0.05
C SER A 87 9.92 19.13 0.12
N GLN A 88 10.56 18.95 1.30
CA GLN A 88 11.65 17.98 1.44
C GLN A 88 11.15 16.54 1.26
N LYS A 89 12.02 15.67 0.75
CA LYS A 89 11.75 14.25 0.59
C LYS A 89 12.15 13.51 1.86
N ILE A 90 11.19 12.81 2.47
CA ILE A 90 11.44 11.87 3.56
C ILE A 90 11.46 10.45 2.99
N SER A 91 12.52 9.71 3.27
CA SER A 91 12.65 8.28 2.96
C SER A 91 12.72 7.45 4.24
N HIS A 92 11.92 6.39 4.34
CA HIS A 92 11.96 5.42 5.44
C HIS A 92 12.14 4.00 4.91
N PHE A 93 13.26 3.40 5.27
CA PHE A 93 13.74 2.10 4.82
C PHE A 93 13.34 0.98 5.80
N LEU A 94 12.61 -0.02 5.28
CA LEU A 94 12.03 -1.10 6.08
C LEU A 94 12.25 -2.47 5.42
N HIS A 95 12.48 -3.49 6.24
CA HIS A 95 12.33 -4.89 5.82
C HIS A 95 10.88 -5.32 6.10
N ARG A 96 10.14 -5.68 5.05
CA ARG A 96 8.70 -5.94 5.08
C ARG A 96 8.42 -7.44 5.10
N HIS A 97 7.49 -7.81 5.97
CA HIS A 97 6.86 -9.13 6.05
C HIS A 97 5.37 -8.90 5.93
N GLU A 98 4.75 -9.34 4.84
CA GLU A 98 3.30 -9.25 4.71
C GLU A 98 2.65 -10.45 5.43
N PRO A 99 1.53 -10.23 6.13
CA PRO A 99 0.77 -11.34 6.67
C PRO A 99 0.32 -12.30 5.56
N PRO A 100 0.29 -13.62 5.83
CA PRO A 100 -0.18 -14.60 4.86
C PRO A 100 -1.68 -14.47 4.61
N VAL A 101 -2.12 -14.88 3.41
CA VAL A 101 -3.53 -14.95 3.01
C VAL A 101 -3.85 -16.34 2.47
N MET A 102 -5.13 -16.71 2.37
CA MET A 102 -5.47 -17.99 1.71
C MET A 102 -5.00 -17.97 0.27
N ALA A 103 -4.49 -19.09 -0.23
CA ALA A 103 -4.07 -19.26 -1.62
C ALA A 103 -5.25 -19.46 -2.57
N TRP A 104 -6.36 -18.76 -2.32
CA TRP A 104 -7.49 -18.75 -3.24
C TRP A 104 -7.17 -17.84 -4.42
N ASP A 105 -7.64 -18.27 -5.59
CA ASP A 105 -7.45 -17.55 -6.84
C ASP A 105 -8.29 -16.27 -6.88
N VAL A 106 -7.75 -15.25 -7.54
CA VAL A 106 -8.48 -14.03 -7.89
C VAL A 106 -9.00 -14.22 -9.30
N SER A 107 -10.16 -14.85 -9.46
CA SER A 107 -10.66 -15.20 -10.78
C SER A 107 -11.25 -13.98 -11.50
N ILE A 108 -10.87 -13.79 -12.77
CA ILE A 108 -11.50 -12.79 -13.63
C ILE A 108 -12.86 -13.33 -14.08
N LEU A 109 -13.93 -12.65 -13.72
CA LEU A 109 -15.30 -13.01 -14.08
C LEU A 109 -15.67 -12.43 -15.45
N GLN A 110 -15.28 -11.18 -15.71
CA GLN A 110 -15.59 -10.47 -16.94
C GLN A 110 -14.46 -9.49 -17.26
N LYS A 111 -14.06 -9.47 -18.53
CA LYS A 111 -13.03 -8.56 -19.05
C LYS A 111 -13.58 -7.83 -20.26
N GLU A 112 -13.91 -6.57 -20.07
CA GLU A 112 -14.37 -5.64 -21.10
C GLU A 112 -13.25 -4.68 -21.49
N PRO A 113 -13.40 -3.88 -22.55
CA PRO A 113 -12.37 -2.93 -22.99
C PRO A 113 -11.93 -1.95 -21.88
N ASP A 114 -12.85 -1.57 -20.99
CA ASP A 114 -12.60 -0.56 -19.97
C ASP A 114 -12.88 -0.99 -18.53
N VAL A 115 -13.51 -2.15 -18.34
CA VAL A 115 -13.90 -2.67 -17.02
C VAL A 115 -13.42 -4.10 -16.85
N LEU A 116 -12.85 -4.39 -15.69
CA LEU A 116 -12.45 -5.72 -15.25
C LEU A 116 -13.22 -6.08 -13.99
N THR A 117 -14.04 -7.12 -14.06
CA THR A 117 -14.75 -7.66 -12.90
C THR A 117 -14.08 -8.93 -12.43
N VAL A 118 -13.75 -8.99 -11.15
CA VAL A 118 -13.06 -10.11 -10.52
C VAL A 118 -13.81 -10.62 -9.29
N CYS A 119 -13.60 -11.88 -8.98
CA CYS A 119 -13.97 -12.49 -7.72
C CYS A 119 -12.85 -12.28 -6.70
N LYS A 120 -13.15 -11.61 -5.60
CA LYS A 120 -12.26 -11.39 -4.47
C LYS A 120 -12.50 -12.46 -3.40
N PRO A 121 -11.48 -13.27 -3.06
CA PRO A 121 -11.42 -14.06 -1.83
C PRO A 121 -11.60 -13.21 -0.56
N ALA A 122 -12.39 -13.67 0.40
CA ALA A 122 -12.59 -12.97 1.69
C ALA A 122 -11.27 -12.57 2.37
N SER A 123 -10.27 -13.46 2.35
CA SER A 123 -8.97 -13.29 3.00
C SER A 123 -8.01 -12.29 2.34
N VAL A 124 -8.26 -11.85 1.10
CA VAL A 124 -7.32 -11.02 0.32
C VAL A 124 -7.81 -9.58 0.24
N LEU A 125 -7.03 -8.59 0.67
CA LEU A 125 -7.43 -7.17 0.59
C LEU A 125 -7.50 -6.67 -0.87
N VAL A 126 -8.32 -5.65 -1.14
CA VAL A 126 -8.52 -5.14 -2.52
C VAL A 126 -7.26 -4.43 -3.05
N HIS A 127 -6.75 -3.48 -2.28
CA HIS A 127 -5.66 -2.59 -2.67
C HIS A 127 -4.62 -2.52 -1.55
N PRO A 128 -3.37 -2.08 -1.84
CA PRO A 128 -2.33 -1.91 -0.84
C PRO A 128 -2.82 -1.07 0.35
N CYS A 129 -2.71 -1.64 1.55
CA CYS A 129 -3.14 -1.00 2.79
C CYS A 129 -2.42 -1.62 3.99
N GLY A 130 -1.96 -0.77 4.90
CA GLY A 130 -1.26 -1.21 6.13
C GLY A 130 -0.06 -2.11 5.84
N GLN A 131 -0.17 -3.38 6.26
CA GLN A 131 0.89 -4.37 6.09
C GLN A 131 0.89 -5.03 4.70
N TYR A 132 -0.19 -4.90 3.93
CA TYR A 132 -0.38 -5.58 2.65
C TYR A 132 -0.03 -4.68 1.47
N ARG A 133 0.78 -5.17 0.55
CA ARG A 133 1.10 -4.53 -0.73
C ARG A 133 0.95 -5.53 -1.87
N LYS A 134 1.66 -6.66 -1.81
CA LYS A 134 1.63 -7.73 -2.79
C LYS A 134 0.45 -8.67 -2.56
N ASN A 135 0.14 -9.02 -1.30
CA ASN A 135 -1.02 -9.84 -0.92
C ASN A 135 -2.35 -9.06 -1.00
N THR A 136 -2.64 -8.51 -2.18
CA THR A 136 -3.86 -7.77 -2.49
C THR A 136 -4.39 -8.18 -3.86
N VAL A 137 -5.69 -8.02 -4.11
CA VAL A 137 -6.32 -8.30 -5.42
C VAL A 137 -5.56 -7.59 -6.53
N VAL A 138 -5.26 -6.30 -6.36
CA VAL A 138 -4.48 -5.54 -7.35
C VAL A 138 -3.06 -6.11 -7.51
N GLY A 139 -2.36 -6.44 -6.42
CA GLY A 139 -1.00 -6.97 -6.49
C GLY A 139 -0.91 -8.36 -7.13
N ILE A 140 -1.91 -9.21 -6.86
CA ILE A 140 -2.04 -10.54 -7.46
C ILE A 140 -2.36 -10.43 -8.95
N LEU A 141 -3.35 -9.61 -9.32
CA LEU A 141 -3.69 -9.38 -10.74
C LEU A 141 -2.53 -8.79 -11.54
N GLN A 142 -1.76 -7.89 -10.93
CA GLN A 142 -0.58 -7.32 -11.56
C GLN A 142 0.50 -8.39 -11.78
N ALA A 143 0.79 -9.21 -10.78
CA ALA A 143 1.79 -10.26 -10.87
C ALA A 143 1.39 -11.41 -11.81
N GLU A 144 0.15 -11.87 -11.72
CA GLU A 144 -0.32 -13.06 -12.43
C GLU A 144 -0.78 -12.73 -13.84
N HIS A 145 -1.37 -11.55 -14.08
CA HIS A 145 -1.97 -11.21 -15.38
C HIS A 145 -1.39 -9.95 -16.03
N GLY A 146 -0.45 -9.26 -15.39
CA GLY A 146 0.10 -7.99 -15.91
C GLY A 146 -0.92 -6.86 -15.96
N LEU A 147 -2.02 -6.97 -15.20
CA LEU A 147 -3.13 -6.02 -15.23
C LEU A 147 -2.89 -4.90 -14.21
N ALA A 148 -2.21 -3.83 -14.64
CA ALA A 148 -2.04 -2.59 -13.88
C ALA A 148 -1.77 -1.39 -14.83
N PRO A 149 -2.15 -0.16 -14.47
CA PRO A 149 -2.84 0.24 -13.24
C PRO A 149 -4.34 -0.12 -13.25
N LEU A 150 -4.87 -0.52 -12.09
CA LEU A 150 -6.30 -0.78 -11.89
C LEU A 150 -6.89 0.25 -10.95
N PHE A 151 -7.99 0.87 -11.34
CA PHE A 151 -8.70 1.84 -10.52
C PHE A 151 -9.98 1.21 -9.98
N ARG A 152 -10.11 1.09 -8.66
CA ARG A 152 -11.33 0.54 -8.05
C ARG A 152 -12.52 1.44 -8.39
N ILE A 153 -13.55 0.88 -9.02
CA ILE A 153 -14.81 1.58 -9.32
C ILE A 153 -15.82 1.34 -8.19
N GLN A 154 -16.23 0.08 -7.99
CA GLN A 154 -17.30 -0.27 -7.07
C GLN A 154 -17.11 -1.68 -6.49
N LEU A 155 -17.51 -1.85 -5.23
CA LEU A 155 -17.65 -3.15 -4.59
C LEU A 155 -19.08 -3.66 -4.83
N ILE A 156 -19.23 -4.88 -5.37
CA ILE A 156 -20.54 -5.53 -5.58
C ILE A 156 -20.61 -6.74 -4.64
N PHE A 157 -21.59 -6.75 -3.74
CA PHE A 157 -21.83 -7.89 -2.87
C PHE A 157 -22.54 -8.99 -3.67
N GLY A 158 -21.96 -10.20 -3.70
CA GLY A 158 -22.57 -11.39 -4.28
C GLY A 158 -21.68 -12.14 -5.28
N CYS A 159 -21.04 -13.21 -4.81
CA CYS A 159 -20.47 -14.26 -5.67
C CYS A 159 -20.65 -15.66 -5.06
N SER A 160 -20.53 -15.78 -3.72
CA SER A 160 -20.85 -16.95 -2.86
C SER A 160 -20.48 -16.63 -1.39
N ASP A 161 -20.76 -17.52 -0.43
CA ASP A 161 -20.61 -17.31 1.03
C ASP A 161 -19.23 -16.80 1.52
N HIS A 162 -18.19 -16.89 0.68
CA HIS A 162 -16.83 -16.44 1.02
C HIS A 162 -16.17 -15.55 -0.06
N HIS A 163 -16.94 -15.10 -1.05
CA HIS A 163 -16.42 -14.39 -2.22
C HIS A 163 -17.25 -13.15 -2.57
N HIS A 164 -16.55 -12.06 -2.92
CA HIS A 164 -17.16 -10.78 -3.29
C HIS A 164 -16.78 -10.39 -4.72
N CYS A 165 -17.70 -9.80 -5.48
CA CYS A 165 -17.42 -9.29 -6.82
C CYS A 165 -16.87 -7.86 -6.74
N ILE A 166 -15.81 -7.56 -7.49
CA ILE A 166 -15.22 -6.22 -7.54
C ILE A 166 -14.97 -5.83 -8.99
N SER A 167 -15.39 -4.62 -9.35
CA SER A 167 -15.12 -4.05 -10.66
C SER A 167 -14.03 -2.98 -10.58
N PHE A 168 -13.07 -3.07 -11.49
CA PHE A 168 -11.96 -2.15 -11.68
C PHE A 168 -12.05 -1.51 -13.06
N GLY A 169 -11.71 -0.23 -13.16
CA GLY A 169 -11.51 0.47 -14.41
C GLY A 169 -10.09 0.25 -14.95
N LEU A 170 -9.98 0.06 -16.26
CA LEU A 170 -8.73 -0.16 -16.99
C LEU A 170 -8.16 1.14 -17.59
N ARG A 171 -8.97 2.21 -17.67
CA ARG A 171 -8.55 3.53 -18.16
C ARG A 171 -8.81 4.63 -17.13
N THR A 172 -7.95 5.63 -17.13
CA THR A 172 -8.14 6.87 -16.37
C THR A 172 -9.33 7.70 -16.85
N SER A 173 -9.86 7.45 -18.06
CA SER A 173 -10.96 8.22 -18.66
C SER A 173 -12.30 8.12 -17.90
N TYR A 174 -12.49 7.10 -17.07
CA TYR A 174 -13.66 7.00 -16.19
C TYR A 174 -13.66 8.01 -15.03
N PHE A 175 -12.55 8.75 -14.82
CA PHE A 175 -12.49 9.90 -13.90
C PHE A 175 -13.02 11.21 -14.52
N GLY A 176 -13.62 11.16 -15.72
CA GLY A 176 -14.24 12.31 -16.37
C GLY A 176 -15.53 12.77 -15.67
N LYS A 177 -15.43 13.84 -14.88
CA LYS A 177 -16.53 14.73 -14.44
C LYS A 177 -17.62 14.10 -13.53
N LYS A 178 -17.26 13.56 -12.36
CA LYS A 178 -18.12 13.58 -11.13
C LYS A 178 -17.50 12.93 -9.89
N CYS A 179 -16.37 12.22 -9.99
CA CYS A 179 -15.78 11.50 -8.85
C CYS A 179 -14.35 11.97 -8.52
N LEU A 180 -14.16 13.27 -8.37
CA LEU A 180 -12.93 13.88 -7.87
C LEU A 180 -13.18 14.61 -6.55
N LEU A 181 -13.68 13.89 -5.53
CA LEU A 181 -13.81 14.44 -4.16
C LEU A 181 -14.12 13.34 -3.14
N ARG A 182 -13.16 12.46 -2.82
CA ARG A 182 -13.02 11.73 -1.51
C ARG A 182 -11.92 10.66 -1.48
N LEU A 183 -10.74 10.97 -2.02
CA LEU A 183 -9.58 10.07 -1.90
C LEU A 183 -8.36 10.75 -1.29
N ILE A 184 -8.60 11.73 -0.40
CA ILE A 184 -7.67 12.20 0.61
C ILE A 184 -8.57 12.65 1.78
N PHE A 185 -8.39 12.08 2.97
CA PHE A 185 -9.25 12.20 4.17
C PHE A 185 -10.57 11.42 4.12
N LEU A 186 -10.64 10.34 4.90
CA LEU A 186 -11.64 10.15 5.96
C LEU A 186 -11.21 8.97 6.84
N GLY A 187 -10.39 9.31 7.83
CA GLY A 187 -10.54 8.73 9.16
C GLY A 187 -11.60 9.53 9.91
N ASN A 188 -12.22 8.88 10.88
CA ASN A 188 -13.29 9.29 11.81
C ASN A 188 -14.74 8.99 11.36
N SER A 189 -15.33 8.04 12.10
CA SER A 189 -16.54 8.16 12.93
C SER A 189 -17.77 8.83 12.29
N THR A 190 -18.99 8.30 12.27
CA THR A 190 -19.75 7.60 13.32
C THR A 190 -21.00 6.95 12.69
N LEU A 191 -21.49 5.89 13.34
CA LEU A 191 -22.89 5.46 13.28
C LEU A 191 -23.84 6.63 13.59
N HIS A 192 -24.94 6.75 12.84
CA HIS A 192 -26.28 6.74 13.44
C HIS A 192 -27.37 6.67 12.36
N GLN A 193 -28.25 5.69 12.59
CA GLN A 193 -29.64 5.51 12.13
C GLN A 193 -29.87 5.22 10.65
#